data_AF-A0A8H8MQZ5-F1
#
_entry.id   AF-A0A8H8MQZ5-F1
#
_cell.length_a   1.000
_cell.length_b   1.000
_cell.length_c   1.000
_cell.angle_alpha   90.00
_cell.angle_beta   90.00
_cell.angle_gamma   90.00
#
_symmetry.space_group_name_H-M   'P 1'
#
loop_
_entity.id
_entity.type
_entity.pdbx_description
1 polymer ?
#
loop_
_entity_poly.entity_id
_entity_poly.type
_entity_poly.pdbx_seq_one_letter_code
_entity_poly.pdbx_strand_id
1 'polypeptide(L)'
;MIPAILALFLMCFATSCCAVGPFKHLVAFGDSYTDNVQVSNGGIPWPDYVNIYSEGAVSIHDFARAGGVCSNLLTPRIWPSVLESQIPRYDLDTLVKEDGSTYILIPNGTYLPLPSQDTLYSIWIGTNDVGADALLNKPREGISIVNTTACVFDWVKALYDKGARNFLIQNMIPLQLTPMYSATGYTTKYWPLPHNQTEWSILVSELVQSGNELWAIKTKYIAPLQFPGAAFGLFDSYGLFKDMYYNPASYLAGPPYFVDDPIVQCKYPYEGSTWPVCVVQPDGVRNSYLWWDEVHPSDKASQIVARHVLSAMNGQGPFVSWYGHGGPEELVMNVGNRMP
;
A
#
# COMPACT_ATOMS: atom_id res chain seq x y z
N MET A 1 20.79 31.96 -62.12
CA MET A 1 20.41 30.64 -61.58
C MET A 1 21.30 30.37 -60.38
N ILE A 2 20.79 30.58 -59.16
CA ILE A 2 21.50 30.36 -57.90
C ILE A 2 20.73 29.24 -57.18
N PRO A 3 21.36 28.11 -56.80
CA PRO A 3 20.67 27.09 -56.03
C PRO A 3 20.74 27.44 -54.54
N ALA A 4 19.58 27.47 -53.89
CA ALA A 4 19.46 27.59 -52.45
C ALA A 4 19.74 26.22 -51.81
N ILE A 5 20.73 26.17 -50.93
CA ILE A 5 21.02 25.00 -50.08
C ILE A 5 20.16 25.15 -48.82
N LEU A 6 19.18 24.27 -48.66
CA LEU A 6 18.35 24.18 -47.47
C LEU A 6 19.07 23.30 -46.43
N ALA A 7 19.58 23.90 -45.36
CA ALA A 7 20.17 23.16 -44.24
C ALA A 7 19.04 22.63 -43.34
N LEU A 8 18.88 21.30 -43.31
CA LEU A 8 17.94 20.62 -42.42
C LEU A 8 18.60 20.49 -41.03
N PHE A 9 18.19 21.33 -40.08
CA PHE A 9 18.57 21.17 -38.67
C PHE A 9 17.80 19.98 -38.09
N LEU A 10 18.48 18.84 -37.92
CA LEU A 10 17.99 17.73 -37.10
C LEU A 10 18.16 18.16 -35.63
N MET A 11 17.10 18.67 -35.00
CA MET A 11 17.04 18.72 -33.54
C MET A 11 16.86 17.28 -33.03
N CYS A 12 17.95 16.66 -32.59
CA CYS A 12 17.86 15.50 -31.72
C CYS A 12 17.22 15.94 -30.40
N PHE A 13 15.93 15.70 -30.23
CA PHE A 13 15.36 15.60 -28.89
C PHE A 13 15.98 14.35 -28.26
N ALA A 14 16.95 14.55 -27.37
CA ALA A 14 17.33 13.52 -26.43
C ALA A 14 16.09 13.25 -25.56
N THR A 15 15.39 12.14 -25.83
CA THR A 15 14.44 11.55 -24.88
C THR A 15 15.26 11.15 -23.67
N SER A 16 15.36 12.06 -22.71
CA SER A 16 15.79 11.72 -21.36
C SER A 16 14.71 10.82 -20.80
N CYS A 17 14.90 9.51 -20.90
CA CYS A 17 14.13 8.52 -20.15
C CYS A 17 14.13 9.00 -18.70
N CYS A 18 12.99 9.52 -18.23
CA CYS A 18 12.83 9.94 -16.83
C CYS A 18 12.82 8.67 -15.99
N ALA A 19 14.00 8.14 -15.69
CA ALA A 19 14.15 7.02 -14.79
C ALA A 19 13.58 7.40 -13.42
N VAL A 20 12.55 6.68 -12.98
CA VAL A 20 12.03 6.78 -11.61
C VAL A 20 13.01 6.06 -10.69
N GLY A 21 13.49 6.75 -9.65
CA GLY A 21 14.46 6.22 -8.70
C GLY A 21 15.91 6.23 -9.22
N PRO A 22 16.88 5.69 -8.44
CA PRO A 22 16.70 4.99 -7.16
C PRO A 22 16.37 5.93 -5.99
N PHE A 23 15.33 5.59 -5.21
CA PHE A 23 15.00 6.32 -3.98
C PHE A 23 15.80 5.81 -2.78
N LYS A 24 16.19 6.73 -1.89
CA LYS A 24 16.99 6.47 -0.68
C LYS A 24 16.19 6.61 0.61
N HIS A 25 15.01 7.22 0.55
CA HIS A 25 14.15 7.44 1.70
C HIS A 25 12.75 6.92 1.37
N LEU A 26 12.19 6.13 2.28
CA LEU A 26 10.80 5.67 2.25
C LEU A 26 10.05 6.28 3.44
N VAL A 27 9.07 7.14 3.15
CA VAL A 27 8.14 7.68 4.15
C VAL A 27 6.82 6.94 4.00
N ALA A 28 6.45 6.12 4.97
CA ALA A 28 5.32 5.21 4.86
C ALA A 28 4.12 5.69 5.70
N PHE A 29 2.92 5.60 5.12
CA PHE A 29 1.63 5.88 5.75
C PHE A 29 0.70 4.70 5.52
N GLY A 30 -0.32 4.54 6.37
CA GLY A 30 -1.26 3.45 6.19
C GLY A 30 -1.83 2.89 7.48
N ASP A 31 -2.16 1.61 7.46
CA ASP A 31 -2.79 0.89 8.56
C ASP A 31 -1.88 -0.18 9.17
N SER A 32 -2.48 -1.23 9.76
CA SER A 32 -1.79 -2.35 10.41
C SER A 32 -0.96 -3.19 9.44
N TYR A 33 -1.12 -3.04 8.12
CA TYR A 33 -0.25 -3.70 7.17
C TYR A 33 1.14 -3.06 7.09
N THR A 34 1.27 -1.82 7.56
CA THR A 34 2.50 -1.03 7.46
C THR A 34 3.09 -0.70 8.84
N ASP A 35 2.25 -0.50 9.86
CA ASP A 35 2.62 -0.04 11.21
C ASP A 35 3.75 -0.86 11.89
N ASN A 36 4.83 -0.17 12.25
CA ASN A 36 5.98 -0.71 12.99
C ASN A 36 5.97 -0.49 14.51
N VAL A 37 4.94 0.18 15.04
CA VAL A 37 4.70 0.34 16.48
C VAL A 37 3.75 -0.75 16.98
N GLN A 38 2.62 -0.96 16.31
CA GLN A 38 1.68 -2.06 16.60
C GLN A 38 1.71 -3.11 15.49
N VAL A 39 2.77 -3.90 15.50
CA VAL A 39 3.01 -4.92 14.47
C VAL A 39 2.00 -6.06 14.56
N SER A 40 1.27 -6.29 13.46
CA SER A 40 0.15 -7.25 13.39
C SER A 40 0.41 -8.44 12.45
N ASN A 41 1.64 -8.65 11.98
CA ASN A 41 2.01 -9.73 11.06
C ASN A 41 2.76 -10.90 11.72
N GLY A 42 3.03 -10.81 13.03
CA GLY A 42 3.78 -11.80 13.79
C GLY A 42 5.30 -11.78 13.61
N GLY A 43 5.85 -10.72 13.03
CA GLY A 43 7.29 -10.57 12.78
C GLY A 43 7.69 -9.12 12.54
N ILE A 44 8.30 -8.82 11.39
CA ILE A 44 8.80 -7.49 11.01
C ILE A 44 7.92 -6.91 9.89
N PRO A 45 7.42 -5.67 10.00
CA PRO A 45 6.58 -5.09 8.95
C PRO A 45 7.39 -4.85 7.66
N TRP A 46 6.69 -4.79 6.52
CA TRP A 46 7.35 -4.70 5.21
C TRP A 46 8.30 -3.49 5.05
N PRO A 47 8.04 -2.27 5.61
CA PRO A 47 8.97 -1.15 5.45
C PRO A 47 10.33 -1.45 6.06
N ASP A 48 10.37 -2.10 7.22
CA ASP A 48 11.63 -2.44 7.89
C ASP A 48 12.40 -3.52 7.11
N TYR A 49 11.70 -4.44 6.44
CA TYR A 49 12.34 -5.37 5.50
C TYR A 49 12.95 -4.66 4.28
N VAL A 50 12.40 -3.53 3.82
CA VAL A 50 13.04 -2.72 2.76
C VAL A 50 14.40 -2.20 3.24
N ASN A 51 14.51 -1.73 4.48
CA ASN A 51 15.81 -1.35 5.07
C ASN A 51 16.77 -2.54 5.12
N ILE A 52 16.30 -3.68 5.64
CA ILE A 52 17.12 -4.89 5.79
C ILE A 52 17.63 -5.38 4.43
N TYR A 53 16.75 -5.49 3.43
CA TYR A 53 17.11 -5.99 2.09
C TYR A 53 17.94 -5.01 1.27
N SER A 54 17.90 -3.72 1.61
CA SER A 54 18.80 -2.72 1.04
C SER A 54 20.11 -2.57 1.81
N GLU A 55 20.36 -3.41 2.83
CA GLU A 55 21.54 -3.34 3.70
C GLU A 55 21.72 -1.95 4.34
N GLY A 56 20.60 -1.28 4.66
CA GLY A 56 20.59 0.05 5.25
C GLY A 56 20.70 1.20 4.25
N ALA A 57 20.78 0.94 2.94
CA ALA A 57 20.84 1.99 1.92
C ALA A 57 19.55 2.81 1.79
N VAL A 58 18.40 2.25 2.19
CA VAL A 58 17.11 2.94 2.24
C VAL A 58 16.74 3.25 3.69
N SER A 59 16.55 4.53 4.04
CA SER A 59 16.01 4.91 5.36
C SER A 59 14.49 4.82 5.37
N ILE A 60 13.93 4.43 6.52
CA ILE A 60 12.49 4.22 6.71
C ILE A 60 11.96 5.21 7.74
N HIS A 61 10.84 5.85 7.41
CA HIS A 61 10.12 6.76 8.27
C HIS A 61 8.64 6.38 8.28
N ASP A 62 8.21 5.62 9.28
CA ASP A 62 6.87 5.05 9.34
C ASP A 62 5.91 5.88 10.22
N PHE A 63 4.83 6.34 9.58
CA PHE A 63 3.72 7.05 10.20
C PHE A 63 2.44 6.21 10.24
N ALA A 64 2.42 5.01 9.65
CA ALA A 64 1.25 4.14 9.63
C ALA A 64 0.82 3.72 11.04
N ARG A 65 -0.50 3.55 11.24
CA ARG A 65 -1.06 3.17 12.55
C ARG A 65 -2.15 2.12 12.38
N ALA A 66 -2.04 1.05 13.15
CA ALA A 66 -2.97 -0.06 13.13
C ALA A 66 -4.43 0.39 13.34
N GLY A 67 -5.34 -0.20 12.56
CA GLY A 67 -6.76 0.17 12.54
C GLY A 67 -7.07 1.50 11.84
N GLY A 68 -6.04 2.20 11.34
CA GLY A 68 -6.20 3.44 10.59
C GLY A 68 -7.08 3.27 9.36
N VAL A 69 -7.92 4.27 9.13
CA VAL A 69 -8.65 4.51 7.87
C VAL A 69 -8.02 5.70 7.17
N CYS A 70 -8.40 5.96 5.91
CA CYS A 70 -7.90 7.15 5.23
C CYS A 70 -8.32 8.44 5.99
N SER A 71 -9.60 8.52 6.38
CA SER A 71 -10.11 9.61 7.21
C SER A 71 -11.19 9.13 8.16
N ASN A 72 -11.05 9.50 9.44
CA ASN A 72 -12.07 9.26 10.45
C ASN A 72 -13.33 10.12 10.23
N LEU A 73 -13.26 11.14 9.37
CA LEU A 73 -14.44 11.90 8.94
C LEU A 73 -15.26 11.13 7.90
N LEU A 74 -14.68 10.14 7.21
CA LEU A 74 -15.39 9.30 6.25
C LEU A 74 -15.87 8.00 6.88
N THR A 75 -14.97 7.26 7.54
CA THR A 75 -15.25 5.97 8.18
C THR A 75 -14.75 6.01 9.63
N PRO A 76 -15.56 6.54 10.58
CA PRO A 76 -15.10 6.81 11.93
C PRO A 76 -14.59 5.56 12.65
N ARG A 77 -13.35 5.63 13.14
CA ARG A 77 -12.73 4.63 14.01
C ARG A 77 -12.15 5.35 15.24
N ILE A 78 -11.92 4.59 16.30
CA ILE A 78 -11.16 5.07 17.48
C ILE A 78 -9.64 5.08 17.24
N TRP A 79 -9.20 4.59 16.08
CA TRP A 79 -7.80 4.44 15.71
C TRP A 79 -7.28 5.65 14.93
N PRO A 80 -5.96 5.92 14.95
CA PRO A 80 -5.39 7.07 14.27
C PRO A 80 -5.49 6.95 12.74
N SER A 81 -6.26 7.83 12.11
CA SER A 81 -6.43 7.90 10.64
C SER A 81 -5.27 8.62 9.94
N VAL A 82 -5.17 8.43 8.62
CA VAL A 82 -4.12 9.06 7.81
C VAL A 82 -4.23 10.60 7.86
N LEU A 83 -5.38 11.16 7.49
CA LEU A 83 -5.51 12.62 7.38
C LEU A 83 -5.54 13.34 8.73
N GLU A 84 -6.25 12.80 9.73
CA GLU A 84 -6.43 13.50 11.01
C GLU A 84 -5.33 13.19 12.04
N SER A 85 -4.46 12.20 11.81
CA SER A 85 -3.37 11.87 12.73
C SER A 85 -2.00 11.73 12.08
N GLN A 86 -1.86 10.95 11.00
CA GLN A 86 -0.54 10.62 10.46
C GLN A 86 0.08 11.82 9.73
N ILE A 87 -0.70 12.57 8.95
CA ILE A 87 -0.25 13.84 8.33
C ILE A 87 0.14 14.87 9.40
N PRO A 88 -0.68 15.19 10.43
CA PRO A 88 -0.25 16.07 11.51
C PRO A 88 1.02 15.60 12.22
N ARG A 89 1.21 14.28 12.38
CA ARG A 89 2.44 13.74 12.98
C ARG A 89 3.65 13.95 12.06
N TYR A 90 3.51 13.71 10.76
CA TYR A 90 4.53 14.03 9.77
C TYR A 90 4.90 15.52 9.81
N ASP A 91 3.92 16.40 9.94
CA ASP A 91 4.13 17.84 10.03
C ASP A 91 4.91 18.26 11.27
N LEU A 92 4.67 17.60 12.41
CA LEU A 92 5.43 17.84 13.64
C LEU A 92 6.86 17.32 13.56
N ASP A 93 7.06 16.19 12.87
CA ASP A 93 8.37 15.56 12.73
C ASP A 93 9.17 16.13 11.54
N THR A 94 8.63 17.09 10.79
CA THR A 94 9.32 17.67 9.62
C THR A 94 9.56 19.16 9.72
N LEU A 95 10.67 19.60 9.13
CA LEU A 95 11.06 20.99 9.02
C LEU A 95 11.28 21.32 7.54
N VAL A 96 10.51 22.28 7.02
CA VAL A 96 10.70 22.85 5.68
C VAL A 96 11.40 24.21 5.84
N LYS A 97 12.55 24.38 5.20
CA LYS A 97 13.31 25.65 5.22
C LYS A 97 12.85 26.60 4.12
N GLU A 98 13.29 27.86 4.20
CA GLU A 98 12.96 28.92 3.22
C GLU A 98 13.40 28.58 1.78
N ASP A 99 14.45 27.78 1.63
CA ASP A 99 14.93 27.29 0.32
C ASP A 99 14.13 26.10 -0.23
N GLY A 100 13.06 25.69 0.47
CA GLY A 100 12.22 24.55 0.11
C GLY A 100 12.79 23.18 0.49
N SER A 101 13.97 23.12 1.13
CA SER A 101 14.53 21.86 1.60
C SER A 101 13.72 21.30 2.77
N THR A 102 13.39 20.00 2.69
CA THR A 102 12.66 19.28 3.73
C THR A 102 13.62 18.42 4.54
N TYR A 103 13.43 18.40 5.85
CA TYR A 103 14.14 17.53 6.78
C TYR A 103 13.14 16.81 7.69
N ILE A 104 13.52 15.62 8.15
CA ILE A 104 12.75 14.84 9.11
C ILE A 104 13.55 14.61 10.39
N LEU A 105 12.88 14.75 11.53
CA LEU A 105 13.40 14.42 12.84
C LEU A 105 13.54 12.91 12.96
N ILE A 106 14.76 12.44 13.25
CA ILE A 106 15.03 11.01 13.47
C ILE A 106 15.24 10.72 14.97
N PRO A 107 15.15 9.45 15.43
CA PRO A 107 15.12 9.12 16.86
C PRO A 107 16.29 9.62 17.71
N ASN A 108 17.45 9.89 17.10
CA ASN A 108 18.60 10.46 17.80
C ASN A 108 18.51 11.98 18.05
N GLY A 109 17.39 12.62 17.69
CA GLY A 109 17.14 14.05 17.86
C GLY A 109 17.75 14.94 16.79
N THR A 110 18.35 14.38 15.73
CA THR A 110 18.89 15.14 14.61
C THR A 110 17.91 15.17 13.44
N TYR A 111 18.14 16.09 12.49
CA TYR A 111 17.34 16.25 11.29
C TYR A 111 18.05 15.62 10.09
N LEU A 112 17.42 14.64 9.47
CA LEU A 112 17.87 14.00 8.23
C LEU A 112 17.28 14.76 7.02
N PRO A 113 18.06 15.15 6.02
CA PRO A 113 17.51 15.70 4.77
C PRO A 113 16.61 14.68 4.07
N LEU A 114 15.46 15.13 3.55
CA LEU A 114 14.59 14.37 2.65
C LEU A 114 14.52 15.08 1.29
N PRO A 115 15.55 14.95 0.43
CA PRO A 115 15.50 15.53 -0.92
C PRO A 115 14.34 14.92 -1.69
N SER A 116 13.50 15.75 -2.31
CA SER A 116 12.30 15.30 -3.02
C SER A 116 12.60 14.23 -4.07
N GLN A 117 13.72 14.36 -4.80
CA GLN A 117 14.15 13.42 -5.83
C GLN A 117 14.61 12.05 -5.29
N ASP A 118 15.03 11.99 -4.03
CA ASP A 118 15.54 10.78 -3.37
C ASP A 118 14.47 10.15 -2.44
N THR A 119 13.30 10.77 -2.29
CA THR A 119 12.29 10.40 -1.29
C THR A 119 11.03 9.89 -1.95
N LEU A 120 10.62 8.67 -1.57
CA LEU A 120 9.37 8.05 -1.95
C LEU A 120 8.39 8.06 -0.76
N TYR A 121 7.18 8.56 -1.01
CA TYR A 121 6.08 8.54 -0.04
C TYR A 121 5.13 7.40 -0.40
N SER A 122 4.98 6.42 0.48
CA SER A 122 4.11 5.26 0.25
C SER A 122 2.87 5.32 1.13
N ILE A 123 1.72 4.93 0.58
CA ILE A 123 0.49 4.73 1.34
C ILE A 123 -0.12 3.37 1.04
N TRP A 124 -0.43 2.61 2.10
CA TRP A 124 -1.23 1.38 2.01
C TRP A 124 -2.38 1.44 3.01
N ILE A 125 -3.58 1.71 2.51
CA ILE A 125 -4.77 2.01 3.31
C ILE A 125 -6.01 1.46 2.60
N GLY A 126 -7.19 1.59 3.23
CA GLY A 126 -8.48 1.28 2.63
C GLY A 126 -9.13 0.01 3.17
N THR A 127 -8.34 -0.92 3.73
CA THR A 127 -8.88 -2.18 4.24
C THR A 127 -9.86 -1.96 5.40
N ASN A 128 -9.52 -1.06 6.32
CA ASN A 128 -10.41 -0.64 7.40
C ASN A 128 -11.56 0.23 6.92
N ASP A 129 -11.42 0.96 5.81
CA ASP A 129 -12.48 1.78 5.23
C ASP A 129 -13.59 0.90 4.61
N VAL A 130 -13.20 -0.18 3.92
CA VAL A 130 -14.13 -1.10 3.25
C VAL A 130 -14.57 -2.28 4.09
N GLY A 131 -13.91 -2.53 5.23
CA GLY A 131 -14.13 -3.71 6.06
C GLY A 131 -15.29 -3.58 7.07
N ALA A 132 -15.32 -4.54 8.00
CA ALA A 132 -16.32 -4.63 9.06
C ALA A 132 -16.34 -3.38 9.97
N ASP A 133 -17.54 -2.96 10.38
CA ASP A 133 -17.83 -1.71 11.09
C ASP A 133 -17.53 -0.43 10.27
N ALA A 134 -17.47 -0.55 8.94
CA ALA A 134 -17.30 0.55 8.00
C ALA A 134 -18.19 0.36 6.76
N LEU A 135 -17.70 0.58 5.53
CA LEU A 135 -18.56 0.55 4.33
C LEU A 135 -19.26 -0.79 4.11
N LEU A 136 -18.68 -1.91 4.56
CA LEU A 136 -19.26 -3.24 4.36
C LEU A 136 -20.65 -3.40 4.98
N ASN A 137 -20.84 -2.89 6.19
CA ASN A 137 -22.02 -3.20 7.00
C ASN A 137 -22.51 -2.04 7.89
N LYS A 138 -21.83 -0.90 7.88
CA LYS A 138 -22.18 0.31 8.63
C LYS A 138 -21.74 1.59 7.89
N PRO A 139 -22.10 1.76 6.61
CA PRO A 139 -21.73 2.97 5.88
C PRO A 139 -22.41 4.19 6.51
N ARG A 140 -21.70 5.33 6.51
CA ARG A 140 -22.32 6.61 6.83
C ARG A 140 -23.18 7.09 5.66
N GLU A 141 -24.23 7.84 5.97
CA GLU A 141 -25.06 8.48 4.95
C GLU A 141 -24.21 9.33 4.00
N GLY A 142 -24.38 9.10 2.69
CA GLY A 142 -23.65 9.82 1.64
C GLY A 142 -22.17 9.44 1.48
N ILE A 143 -21.65 8.50 2.26
CA ILE A 143 -20.26 8.02 2.14
C ILE A 143 -20.23 6.69 1.40
N SER A 144 -19.34 6.59 0.41
CA SER A 144 -19.13 5.40 -0.40
C SER A 144 -17.64 5.18 -0.66
N ILE A 145 -17.33 4.10 -1.40
CA ILE A 145 -15.97 3.82 -1.89
C ILE A 145 -15.36 4.99 -2.67
N VAL A 146 -16.17 5.83 -3.31
CA VAL A 146 -15.70 7.02 -4.04
C VAL A 146 -15.06 8.04 -3.10
N ASN A 147 -15.62 8.21 -1.90
CA ASN A 147 -15.10 9.17 -0.91
C ASN A 147 -13.79 8.67 -0.29
N THR A 148 -13.76 7.41 0.14
CA THR A 148 -12.59 6.83 0.80
C THR A 148 -11.40 6.72 -0.15
N THR A 149 -11.65 6.41 -1.43
CA THR A 149 -10.59 6.44 -2.46
C THR A 149 -10.13 7.85 -2.81
N ALA A 150 -11.02 8.86 -2.83
CA ALA A 150 -10.64 10.24 -3.06
C ALA A 150 -9.72 10.80 -1.96
N CYS A 151 -9.94 10.40 -0.70
CA CYS A 151 -9.14 10.81 0.45
C CYS A 151 -7.63 10.51 0.30
N VAL A 152 -7.26 9.44 -0.41
CA VAL A 152 -5.84 9.15 -0.70
C VAL A 152 -5.18 10.27 -1.52
N PHE A 153 -5.93 10.97 -2.37
CA PHE A 153 -5.40 12.11 -3.12
C PHE A 153 -5.40 13.41 -2.31
N ASP A 154 -6.18 13.50 -1.23
CA ASP A 154 -6.03 14.57 -0.23
C ASP A 154 -4.72 14.39 0.55
N TRP A 155 -4.34 13.13 0.86
CA TRP A 155 -3.02 12.81 1.41
C TRP A 155 -1.89 13.18 0.45
N VAL A 156 -2.01 12.83 -0.84
CA VAL A 156 -1.06 13.26 -1.89
C VAL A 156 -0.94 14.77 -1.88
N LYS A 157 -2.07 15.49 -1.88
CA LYS A 157 -2.08 16.96 -1.90
C LYS A 157 -1.37 17.54 -0.68
N ALA A 158 -1.66 17.06 0.52
CA ALA A 158 -1.06 17.55 1.76
C ALA A 158 0.47 17.46 1.75
N LEU A 159 1.02 16.37 1.21
CA LEU A 159 2.47 16.18 1.08
C LEU A 159 3.05 16.93 -0.12
N TYR A 160 2.35 16.97 -1.26
CA TYR A 160 2.79 17.67 -2.46
C TYR A 160 2.96 19.17 -2.23
N ASP A 161 2.04 19.78 -1.48
CA ASP A 161 2.08 21.19 -1.08
C ASP A 161 3.33 21.50 -0.20
N LYS A 162 3.96 20.48 0.39
CA LYS A 162 5.19 20.56 1.19
C LYS A 162 6.46 20.13 0.42
N GLY A 163 6.33 19.88 -0.89
CA GLY A 163 7.48 19.56 -1.75
C GLY A 163 7.68 18.07 -2.04
N ALA A 164 6.81 17.17 -1.56
CA ALA A 164 6.85 15.77 -1.96
C ALA A 164 6.56 15.61 -3.46
N ARG A 165 7.32 14.75 -4.15
CA ARG A 165 7.18 14.55 -5.61
C ARG A 165 7.09 13.11 -6.07
N ASN A 166 7.37 12.12 -5.23
CA ASN A 166 7.26 10.72 -5.62
C ASN A 166 6.32 10.00 -4.67
N PHE A 167 5.27 9.40 -5.23
CA PHE A 167 4.21 8.74 -4.47
C PHE A 167 4.07 7.29 -4.93
N LEU A 168 3.96 6.36 -3.98
CA LEU A 168 3.63 4.95 -4.24
C LEU A 168 2.30 4.64 -3.54
N ILE A 169 1.25 4.44 -4.33
CA ILE A 169 -0.07 4.04 -3.83
C ILE A 169 -0.15 2.52 -3.94
N GLN A 170 -0.23 1.83 -2.81
CA GLN A 170 -0.49 0.40 -2.76
C GLN A 170 -2.01 0.16 -2.75
N ASN A 171 -2.51 -0.56 -3.73
CA ASN A 171 -3.94 -0.87 -3.79
C ASN A 171 -4.34 -1.89 -2.70
N MET A 172 -5.64 -2.07 -2.44
CA MET A 172 -6.11 -3.02 -1.44
C MET A 172 -5.84 -4.46 -1.89
N ILE A 173 -5.45 -5.34 -0.96
CA ILE A 173 -5.34 -6.78 -1.20
C ILE A 173 -6.73 -7.38 -1.51
N PRO A 174 -6.83 -8.60 -2.11
CA PRO A 174 -8.09 -9.30 -2.26
C PRO A 174 -8.65 -9.72 -0.90
N LEU A 175 -9.38 -8.82 -0.22
CA LEU A 175 -9.91 -9.09 1.12
C LEU A 175 -10.80 -10.33 1.15
N GLN A 176 -11.53 -10.63 0.09
CA GLN A 176 -12.33 -11.84 -0.05
C GLN A 176 -11.52 -13.16 0.00
N LEU A 177 -10.18 -13.10 -0.02
CA LEU A 177 -9.29 -14.24 0.18
C LEU A 177 -8.66 -14.28 1.58
N THR A 178 -8.90 -13.29 2.44
CA THR A 178 -8.47 -13.36 3.84
C THR A 178 -9.38 -14.34 4.60
N PRO A 179 -8.87 -14.98 5.68
CA PRO A 179 -9.67 -15.95 6.42
C PRO A 179 -11.01 -15.39 6.93
N MET A 180 -11.03 -14.13 7.41
CA MET A 180 -12.25 -13.49 7.90
C MET A 180 -13.32 -13.26 6.83
N TYR A 181 -12.94 -12.78 5.63
CA TYR A 181 -13.90 -12.38 4.61
C TYR A 181 -14.11 -13.42 3.50
N SER A 182 -13.39 -14.55 3.53
CA SER A 182 -13.61 -15.64 2.59
C SER A 182 -15.04 -16.18 2.66
N ALA A 183 -15.56 -16.78 1.58
CA ALA A 183 -16.91 -17.36 1.58
C ALA A 183 -17.07 -18.50 2.61
N THR A 184 -15.97 -19.09 3.07
CA THR A 184 -15.87 -20.12 4.11
C THR A 184 -15.35 -19.58 5.45
N GLY A 185 -15.35 -18.26 5.61
CA GLY A 185 -14.92 -17.57 6.83
C GLY A 185 -15.82 -17.86 8.03
N TYR A 186 -15.44 -17.29 9.16
CA TYR A 186 -16.09 -17.49 10.45
C TYR A 186 -16.03 -16.21 11.28
N THR A 187 -16.85 -16.12 12.34
CA THR A 187 -16.80 -15.00 13.28
C THR A 187 -15.46 -14.97 14.02
N THR A 188 -14.82 -13.81 14.05
CA THR A 188 -13.45 -13.62 14.57
C THR A 188 -13.46 -12.59 15.70
N LYS A 189 -12.31 -12.38 16.35
CA LYS A 189 -12.16 -11.26 17.30
C LYS A 189 -12.37 -9.88 16.66
N TYR A 190 -12.23 -9.76 15.33
CA TYR A 190 -12.46 -8.53 14.58
C TYR A 190 -13.94 -8.31 14.26
N TRP A 191 -14.71 -9.39 14.13
CA TRP A 191 -16.16 -9.34 14.02
C TRP A 191 -16.81 -10.58 14.65
N PRO A 192 -17.30 -10.47 15.90
CA PRO A 192 -17.80 -11.62 16.65
C PRO A 192 -19.27 -11.94 16.37
N LEU A 193 -19.96 -11.11 15.58
CA LEU A 193 -21.40 -11.25 15.34
C LEU A 193 -21.67 -12.15 14.13
N PRO A 194 -22.69 -13.03 14.21
CA PRO A 194 -23.15 -13.80 13.06
C PRO A 194 -23.51 -12.89 11.89
N HIS A 195 -23.17 -13.33 10.68
CA HIS A 195 -23.48 -12.63 9.44
C HIS A 195 -23.48 -13.63 8.27
N ASN A 196 -24.04 -13.20 7.14
CA ASN A 196 -23.99 -14.02 5.93
C ASN A 196 -22.59 -13.93 5.30
N GLN A 197 -21.81 -15.00 5.48
CA GLN A 197 -20.42 -15.06 5.05
C GLN A 197 -20.26 -14.93 3.52
N THR A 198 -21.17 -15.54 2.74
CA THR A 198 -21.14 -15.44 1.28
C THR A 198 -21.44 -14.02 0.81
N GLU A 199 -22.44 -13.37 1.42
CA GLU A 199 -22.77 -11.98 1.13
C GLU A 199 -21.59 -11.04 1.44
N TRP A 200 -20.97 -11.18 2.61
CA TRP A 200 -19.79 -10.38 2.99
C TRP A 200 -18.62 -10.58 2.03
N SER A 201 -18.34 -11.82 1.64
CA SER A 201 -17.29 -12.13 0.68
C SER A 201 -17.51 -11.45 -0.67
N ILE A 202 -18.76 -11.45 -1.16
CA ILE A 202 -19.15 -10.77 -2.40
C ILE A 202 -19.02 -9.25 -2.24
N LEU A 203 -19.63 -8.67 -1.20
CA LEU A 203 -19.67 -7.23 -1.00
C LEU A 203 -18.28 -6.63 -0.79
N VAL A 204 -17.41 -7.27 -0.01
CA VAL A 204 -16.04 -6.78 0.17
C VAL A 204 -15.24 -6.91 -1.12
N SER A 205 -15.46 -7.96 -1.92
CA SER A 205 -14.81 -8.13 -3.23
C SER A 205 -15.21 -7.00 -4.18
N GLU A 206 -16.48 -6.60 -4.20
CA GLU A 206 -16.96 -5.47 -5.01
C GLU A 206 -16.38 -4.14 -4.53
N LEU A 207 -16.34 -3.87 -3.23
CA LEU A 207 -15.74 -2.66 -2.66
C LEU A 207 -14.24 -2.56 -2.96
N VAL A 208 -13.50 -3.65 -2.78
CA VAL A 208 -12.05 -3.72 -3.04
C VAL A 208 -11.76 -3.49 -4.53
N GLN A 209 -12.43 -4.22 -5.42
CA GLN A 209 -12.18 -4.10 -6.86
C GLN A 209 -12.57 -2.71 -7.39
N SER A 210 -13.74 -2.19 -6.96
CA SER A 210 -14.18 -0.85 -7.33
C SER A 210 -13.21 0.22 -6.83
N GLY A 211 -12.74 0.09 -5.58
CA GLY A 211 -11.79 1.03 -5.00
C GLY A 211 -10.43 1.00 -5.69
N ASN A 212 -9.93 -0.20 -5.99
CA ASN A 212 -8.67 -0.40 -6.70
C ASN A 212 -8.73 0.17 -8.12
N GLU A 213 -9.84 0.00 -8.84
CA GLU A 213 -10.02 0.59 -10.18
C GLU A 213 -10.10 2.13 -10.13
N LEU A 214 -10.79 2.69 -9.12
CA LEU A 214 -10.83 4.14 -8.91
C LEU A 214 -9.43 4.71 -8.65
N TRP A 215 -8.62 4.04 -7.83
CA TRP A 215 -7.22 4.42 -7.65
C TRP A 215 -6.40 4.24 -8.93
N ALA A 216 -6.58 3.16 -9.69
CA ALA A 216 -5.86 2.97 -10.94
C ALA A 216 -6.13 4.10 -11.94
N ILE A 217 -7.39 4.46 -12.14
CA ILE A 217 -7.81 5.56 -13.02
C ILE A 217 -7.27 6.91 -12.50
N LYS A 218 -7.46 7.20 -11.21
CA LYS A 218 -7.02 8.47 -10.62
C LYS A 218 -5.49 8.61 -10.69
N THR A 219 -4.75 7.58 -10.32
CA THR A 219 -3.27 7.57 -10.35
C THR A 219 -2.74 7.74 -11.77
N LYS A 220 -3.36 7.07 -12.75
CA LYS A 220 -2.89 7.11 -14.14
C LYS A 220 -3.22 8.42 -14.86
N TYR A 221 -4.45 8.93 -14.69
CA TYR A 221 -4.96 10.01 -15.55
C TYR A 221 -5.22 11.33 -14.82
N ILE A 222 -5.51 11.30 -13.51
CA ILE A 222 -5.90 12.50 -12.78
C ILE A 222 -4.71 13.09 -12.02
N ALA A 223 -3.95 12.25 -11.31
CA ALA A 223 -2.84 12.67 -10.48
C ALA A 223 -1.75 13.42 -11.28
N PRO A 224 -1.31 12.95 -12.47
CA PRO A 224 -0.30 13.68 -13.24
C PRO A 224 -0.74 15.06 -13.72
N LEU A 225 -2.07 15.27 -13.88
CA LEU A 225 -2.64 16.57 -14.25
C LEU A 225 -2.78 17.50 -13.03
N GLN A 226 -3.15 16.96 -11.87
CA GLN A 226 -3.37 17.73 -10.65
C GLN A 226 -2.08 18.09 -9.93
N PHE A 227 -1.04 17.26 -10.06
CA PHE A 227 0.23 17.38 -9.34
C PHE A 227 1.39 17.43 -10.35
N PRO A 228 1.54 18.54 -11.09
CA PRO A 228 2.52 18.64 -12.16
C PRO A 228 3.94 18.47 -11.63
N GLY A 229 4.72 17.65 -12.31
CA GLY A 229 6.09 17.38 -11.91
C GLY A 229 6.23 16.43 -10.70
N ALA A 230 5.18 15.68 -10.36
CA ALA A 230 5.27 14.52 -9.49
C ALA A 230 5.23 13.21 -10.31
N ALA A 231 5.81 12.15 -9.74
CA ALA A 231 5.72 10.78 -10.21
C ALA A 231 4.84 9.95 -9.28
N PHE A 232 4.05 9.06 -9.87
CA PHE A 232 3.05 8.24 -9.20
C PHE A 232 3.22 6.77 -9.58
N GLY A 233 3.56 5.94 -8.62
CA GLY A 233 3.54 4.50 -8.73
C GLY A 233 2.23 3.95 -8.21
N LEU A 234 1.56 3.10 -8.99
CA LEU A 234 0.53 2.21 -8.48
C LEU A 234 1.15 0.84 -8.26
N PHE A 235 1.22 0.40 -7.01
CA PHE A 235 1.68 -0.92 -6.65
C PHE A 235 0.49 -1.88 -6.52
N ASP A 236 0.52 -2.97 -7.29
CA ASP A 236 -0.54 -3.96 -7.40
C ASP A 236 -0.44 -5.02 -6.30
N SER A 237 -0.68 -4.61 -5.05
CA SER A 237 -0.83 -5.50 -3.91
C SER A 237 -1.96 -6.52 -4.13
N TYR A 238 -3.04 -6.13 -4.82
CA TYR A 238 -4.14 -7.03 -5.17
C TYR A 238 -3.64 -8.22 -6.01
N GLY A 239 -2.95 -7.93 -7.11
CA GLY A 239 -2.35 -8.94 -7.98
C GLY A 239 -1.29 -9.77 -7.28
N LEU A 240 -0.39 -9.15 -6.51
CA LEU A 240 0.65 -9.85 -5.76
C LEU A 240 0.05 -10.87 -4.77
N PHE A 241 -0.96 -10.48 -3.99
CA PHE A 241 -1.60 -11.38 -3.03
C PHE A 241 -2.43 -12.48 -3.70
N LYS A 242 -3.09 -12.19 -4.84
CA LYS A 242 -3.71 -13.25 -5.65
C LYS A 242 -2.67 -14.24 -6.16
N ASP A 243 -1.50 -13.78 -6.59
CA ASP A 243 -0.44 -14.65 -7.08
C ASP A 243 0.12 -15.52 -5.95
N MET A 244 0.35 -14.95 -4.76
CA MET A 244 0.72 -15.72 -3.57
C MET A 244 -0.32 -16.78 -3.20
N TYR A 245 -1.62 -16.47 -3.33
CA TYR A 245 -2.70 -17.38 -2.99
C TYR A 245 -2.83 -18.54 -3.99
N TYR A 246 -2.81 -18.26 -5.30
CA TYR A 246 -3.03 -19.27 -6.34
C TYR A 246 -1.74 -19.99 -6.78
N ASN A 247 -0.57 -19.39 -6.58
CA ASN A 247 0.74 -19.95 -6.94
C ASN A 247 1.72 -19.97 -5.74
N PRO A 248 1.34 -20.51 -4.57
CA PRO A 248 2.09 -20.33 -3.32
C PRO A 248 3.50 -20.94 -3.33
N ALA A 249 3.77 -21.94 -4.18
CA ALA A 249 5.07 -22.59 -4.27
C ALA A 249 6.22 -21.64 -4.66
N SER A 250 5.91 -20.53 -5.33
CA SER A 250 6.88 -19.50 -5.71
C SER A 250 7.25 -18.55 -4.55
N TYR A 251 6.49 -18.59 -3.45
CA TYR A 251 6.49 -17.54 -2.42
C TYR A 251 6.70 -18.09 -1.01
N LEU A 252 6.00 -19.17 -0.66
CA LEU A 252 5.94 -19.73 0.68
C LEU A 252 6.90 -20.92 0.81
N ALA A 253 7.38 -21.17 2.03
CA ALA A 253 8.11 -22.40 2.34
C ALA A 253 7.15 -23.59 2.32
N GLY A 254 7.57 -24.77 1.85
CA GLY A 254 6.70 -25.94 1.81
C GLY A 254 7.15 -26.98 0.79
N PRO A 255 6.25 -27.93 0.43
CA PRO A 255 4.87 -28.11 0.93
C PRO A 255 4.77 -28.61 2.39
N PRO A 256 3.57 -28.55 3.04
CA PRO A 256 2.31 -27.96 2.55
C PRO A 256 2.32 -26.43 2.57
N TYR A 257 1.53 -25.80 1.70
CA TYR A 257 1.34 -24.34 1.64
C TYR A 257 -0.06 -23.97 2.16
N PHE A 258 -0.14 -23.04 3.10
CA PHE A 258 -1.39 -22.61 3.73
C PHE A 258 -1.74 -21.19 3.28
N VAL A 259 -2.79 -21.08 2.47
CA VAL A 259 -3.21 -19.80 1.86
C VAL A 259 -4.58 -19.34 2.34
N ASP A 260 -5.33 -20.20 3.01
CA ASP A 260 -6.69 -19.98 3.51
C ASP A 260 -6.79 -20.13 5.05
N ASP A 261 -5.83 -20.81 5.67
CA ASP A 261 -5.67 -20.87 7.13
C ASP A 261 -4.63 -19.87 7.64
N PRO A 262 -4.88 -19.18 8.77
CA PRO A 262 -3.89 -18.31 9.41
C PRO A 262 -3.02 -19.05 10.45
N ILE A 263 -1.86 -18.45 10.76
CA ILE A 263 -0.96 -18.92 11.83
C ILE A 263 -1.64 -18.83 13.20
N VAL A 264 -2.33 -17.71 13.47
CA VAL A 264 -3.09 -17.43 14.67
C VAL A 264 -4.56 -17.50 14.30
N GLN A 265 -5.22 -18.58 14.71
CA GLN A 265 -6.62 -18.83 14.44
C GLN A 265 -7.42 -18.70 15.74
N CYS A 266 -8.25 -17.67 15.85
CA CYS A 266 -9.11 -17.36 16.98
C CYS A 266 -10.58 -17.58 16.62
N LYS A 267 -11.13 -18.75 17.00
CA LYS A 267 -12.52 -19.14 16.71
C LYS A 267 -13.38 -19.11 17.96
N TYR A 268 -14.62 -18.64 17.83
CA TYR A 268 -15.62 -18.79 18.90
C TYR A 268 -16.08 -20.25 18.95
N PRO A 269 -16.04 -20.93 20.12
CA PRO A 269 -16.29 -22.37 20.21
C PRO A 269 -17.76 -22.75 19.98
N TYR A 270 -18.70 -21.83 20.22
CA TYR A 270 -20.12 -21.97 19.94
C TYR A 270 -20.80 -20.58 19.90
N GLU A 271 -21.97 -20.50 19.26
CA GLU A 271 -22.76 -19.27 19.16
C GLU A 271 -23.09 -18.68 20.55
N GLY A 272 -22.86 -17.38 20.74
CA GLY A 272 -23.06 -16.70 22.02
C GLY A 272 -21.86 -16.76 22.98
N SER A 273 -20.76 -17.42 22.62
CA SER A 273 -19.50 -17.33 23.36
C SER A 273 -18.98 -15.90 23.41
N THR A 274 -18.51 -15.45 24.58
CA THR A 274 -17.96 -14.08 24.73
C THR A 274 -16.48 -13.98 24.35
N TRP A 275 -15.75 -15.10 24.36
CA TRP A 275 -14.31 -15.13 24.12
C TRP A 275 -13.93 -16.17 23.06
N PRO A 276 -13.07 -15.84 22.09
CA PRO A 276 -12.56 -16.80 21.12
C PRO A 276 -11.47 -17.69 21.76
N VAL A 277 -11.37 -18.93 21.27
CA VAL A 277 -10.25 -19.83 21.55
C VAL A 277 -9.24 -19.71 20.42
N CYS A 278 -8.01 -19.32 20.76
CA CYS A 278 -6.94 -19.12 19.80
C CYS A 278 -5.98 -20.32 19.76
N VAL A 279 -5.68 -20.78 18.55
CA VAL A 279 -4.64 -21.77 18.25
C VAL A 279 -3.54 -21.08 17.47
N VAL A 280 -2.29 -21.33 17.85
CA VAL A 280 -1.11 -20.74 17.20
C VAL A 280 -0.25 -21.84 16.61
N GLN A 281 0.08 -21.71 15.33
CA GLN A 281 0.94 -22.67 14.65
C GLN A 281 2.41 -22.55 15.12
N PRO A 282 3.15 -23.67 15.21
CA PRO A 282 4.55 -23.67 15.63
C PRO A 282 5.44 -22.79 14.73
N ASP A 283 6.47 -22.17 15.29
CA ASP A 283 7.36 -21.25 14.58
C ASP A 283 7.96 -21.86 13.31
N GLY A 284 8.36 -23.14 13.37
CA GLY A 284 9.02 -23.85 12.27
C GLY A 284 8.18 -24.01 10.99
N VAL A 285 6.86 -23.81 11.06
CA VAL A 285 5.98 -23.88 9.89
C VAL A 285 5.45 -22.52 9.44
N ARG A 286 5.67 -21.43 10.17
CA ARG A 286 5.03 -20.13 9.87
C ARG A 286 5.36 -19.58 8.49
N ASN A 287 6.55 -19.88 7.95
CA ASN A 287 6.93 -19.48 6.60
C ASN A 287 6.14 -20.19 5.48
N SER A 288 5.32 -21.19 5.81
CA SER A 288 4.40 -21.82 4.86
C SER A 288 3.00 -21.22 4.84
N TYR A 289 2.76 -20.15 5.62
CA TYR A 289 1.45 -19.49 5.75
C TYR A 289 1.45 -18.10 5.11
N LEU A 290 0.40 -17.79 4.37
CA LEU A 290 0.16 -16.46 3.79
C LEU A 290 -0.35 -15.45 4.84
N TRP A 291 -1.15 -15.90 5.81
CA TRP A 291 -1.82 -15.05 6.78
C TRP A 291 -1.29 -15.25 8.20
N TRP A 292 -1.08 -14.15 8.92
CA TRP A 292 -0.77 -14.20 10.35
C TRP A 292 -2.00 -14.51 11.17
N ASP A 293 -3.06 -13.74 10.99
CA ASP A 293 -4.36 -13.94 11.63
C ASP A 293 -5.47 -13.79 10.58
N GLU A 294 -6.72 -13.61 11.00
CA GLU A 294 -7.84 -13.62 10.07
C GLU A 294 -7.92 -12.44 9.09
N VAL A 295 -7.10 -11.39 9.27
CA VAL A 295 -7.09 -10.22 8.38
C VAL A 295 -5.68 -9.72 8.01
N HIS A 296 -4.65 -10.11 8.76
CA HIS A 296 -3.28 -9.60 8.53
C HIS A 296 -2.42 -10.58 7.73
N PRO A 297 -1.66 -10.09 6.73
CA PRO A 297 -0.59 -10.85 6.09
C PRO A 297 0.45 -11.36 7.09
N SER A 298 1.09 -12.49 6.79
CA SER A 298 2.17 -13.03 7.63
C SER A 298 3.47 -12.22 7.52
N ASP A 299 4.40 -12.46 8.45
CA ASP A 299 5.79 -12.02 8.32
C ASP A 299 6.39 -12.42 6.96
N LYS A 300 6.10 -13.65 6.50
CA LYS A 300 6.55 -14.13 5.19
C LYS A 300 5.96 -13.31 4.03
N ALA A 301 4.68 -12.95 4.11
CA ALA A 301 4.07 -12.05 3.13
C ALA A 301 4.72 -10.66 3.16
N SER A 302 5.08 -10.16 4.34
CA SER A 302 5.76 -8.86 4.51
C SER A 302 7.15 -8.84 3.86
N GLN A 303 7.91 -9.94 3.99
CA GLN A 303 9.16 -10.16 3.25
C GLN A 303 8.96 -10.07 1.73
N ILE A 304 7.89 -10.68 1.21
CA ILE A 304 7.60 -10.68 -0.23
C ILE A 304 7.23 -9.28 -0.73
N VAL A 305 6.35 -8.59 -0.01
CA VAL A 305 5.98 -7.19 -0.30
C VAL A 305 7.23 -6.31 -0.31
N ALA A 306 8.08 -6.40 0.72
CA ALA A 306 9.29 -5.61 0.82
C ALA A 306 10.24 -5.82 -0.37
N ARG A 307 10.42 -7.06 -0.83
CA ARG A 307 11.26 -7.36 -2.00
C ARG A 307 10.72 -6.68 -3.26
N HIS A 308 9.40 -6.71 -3.47
CA HIS A 308 8.78 -6.08 -4.64
C HIS A 308 8.74 -4.56 -4.53
N VAL A 309 8.49 -3.99 -3.35
CA VAL A 309 8.55 -2.54 -3.13
C VAL A 309 9.98 -2.02 -3.29
N LEU A 310 11.00 -2.73 -2.81
CA LEU A 310 12.40 -2.35 -3.04
C LEU A 310 12.76 -2.36 -4.54
N SER A 311 12.21 -3.29 -5.32
CA SER A 311 12.33 -3.26 -6.79
C SER A 311 11.62 -2.03 -7.38
N ALA A 312 10.41 -1.72 -6.91
CA ALA A 312 9.65 -0.53 -7.32
C ALA A 312 10.38 0.77 -7.00
N MET A 313 11.07 0.86 -5.86
CA MET A 313 11.90 2.01 -5.49
C MET A 313 13.07 2.27 -6.45
N ASN A 314 13.45 1.26 -7.23
CA ASN A 314 14.46 1.34 -8.29
C ASN A 314 13.84 1.49 -9.69
N GLY A 315 12.53 1.81 -9.77
CA GLY A 315 11.81 1.98 -11.03
C GLY A 315 11.50 0.67 -11.75
N GLN A 316 11.55 -0.47 -11.06
CA GLN A 316 11.46 -1.82 -11.64
C GLN A 316 10.36 -2.66 -10.97
N GLY A 317 10.06 -3.80 -11.58
CA GLY A 317 9.26 -4.86 -10.95
C GLY A 317 7.90 -5.08 -11.61
N PRO A 318 7.36 -6.31 -11.54
CA PRO A 318 6.15 -6.70 -12.28
C PRO A 318 4.84 -6.22 -11.64
N PHE A 319 4.89 -5.72 -10.40
CA PHE A 319 3.72 -5.29 -9.63
C PHE A 319 3.66 -3.78 -9.44
N VAL A 320 4.40 -3.00 -10.24
CA VAL A 320 4.31 -1.53 -10.19
C VAL A 320 4.14 -0.96 -11.59
N SER A 321 3.30 0.05 -11.70
CA SER A 321 3.20 0.90 -12.89
C SER A 321 3.42 2.34 -12.48
N TRP A 322 4.38 3.00 -13.14
CA TRP A 322 4.73 4.39 -12.89
C TRP A 322 4.09 5.31 -13.92
N TYR A 323 3.62 6.47 -13.45
CA TYR A 323 2.99 7.53 -14.22
C TYR A 323 3.53 8.88 -13.78
N GLY A 324 3.44 9.89 -14.65
CA GLY A 324 4.05 11.18 -14.39
C GLY A 324 5.52 11.23 -14.86
N HIS A 325 6.06 12.45 -14.87
CA HIS A 325 7.32 12.85 -15.54
C HIS A 325 7.53 12.28 -16.95
N GLY A 326 6.79 12.85 -17.92
CA GLY A 326 6.93 12.51 -19.35
C GLY A 326 5.74 12.84 -20.29
N GLY A 327 4.81 13.74 -19.91
CA GLY A 327 3.65 14.10 -20.75
C GLY A 327 2.71 12.92 -21.12
N PRO A 328 1.63 13.16 -21.88
CA PRO A 328 0.66 12.12 -22.22
C PRO A 328 1.18 11.03 -23.18
N GLU A 329 2.41 11.16 -23.68
CA GLU A 329 2.96 10.32 -24.75
C GLU A 329 3.98 9.27 -24.28
N GLU A 330 4.54 9.34 -23.05
CA GLU A 330 5.40 8.27 -22.49
C GLU A 330 4.60 7.17 -21.76
N LEU A 331 3.36 6.96 -22.18
CA LEU A 331 2.53 5.87 -21.70
C LEU A 331 2.97 4.56 -22.36
N VAL A 332 3.69 3.75 -21.57
CA VAL A 332 3.76 2.27 -21.53
C VAL A 332 5.21 1.79 -21.45
N MET A 333 5.72 1.59 -20.24
CA MET A 333 6.77 0.61 -19.97
C MET A 333 6.07 -0.67 -19.48
N ASN A 334 5.58 -1.49 -20.42
CA ASN A 334 5.08 -2.83 -20.11
C ASN A 334 6.28 -3.77 -20.02
N VAL A 335 6.76 -4.05 -18.80
CA VAL A 335 7.74 -5.12 -18.59
C VAL A 335 7.01 -6.31 -17.98
N GLY A 336 6.57 -7.23 -18.84
CA GLY A 336 6.15 -8.56 -18.39
C GLY A 336 5.01 -9.16 -19.23
N ASN A 337 5.39 -9.94 -20.24
CA ASN A 337 4.52 -10.93 -20.85
C ASN A 337 3.93 -11.85 -19.75
N ARG A 338 2.64 -11.70 -19.44
CA ARG A 338 1.87 -12.83 -18.92
C ARG A 338 1.56 -13.73 -20.11
N MET A 339 2.30 -14.83 -20.23
CA MET A 339 1.79 -16.00 -20.94
C MET A 339 0.75 -16.71 -20.07
N PRO A 340 -0.25 -17.35 -20.70
CA PRO A 340 -1.53 -17.71 -20.08
C PRO A 340 -1.44 -18.71 -18.92
#